data_AF-A0A1N6KPU5-F1
#
_entry.id   AF-A0A1N6KPU5-F1
#
_cell.length_a   1.000
_cell.length_b   1.000
_cell.length_c   1.000
_cell.angle_alpha   90.00
_cell.angle_beta   90.00
_cell.angle_gamma   90.00
#
_symmetry.space_group_name_H-M   'P 1'
#
loop_
_entity.id
_entity.type
_entity.pdbx_description
1 polymer ?
#
loop_
_entity_poly.entity_id
_entity_poly.type
_entity_poly.pdbx_seq_one_letter_code
_entity_poly.pdbx_strand_id
1 'polypeptide(L)'
;MGDYLRLLTASDREIPLATLQRAANIGAVWSVDHPGTLGNYLAIGPDPNDSQNVWATIECNPVAPNTLGAEEVAEYIDSLDSGGPPAAVRWLSDYLETVRAIYAIRVYPEPMSHSPAAIEAILAIRTALRTAVGGVGQWDGQGFTNEDDRLIWCHPSTHPKGSVRAALLDESTGEWIPCELNLGHPEQLSAFVRGEVHRSARHRDA
;
A
#
# COMPACT_ATOMS: atom_id res chain seq x y z
N MET A 1 11.35 -8.35 12.35
CA MET A 1 10.41 -7.24 12.18
C MET A 1 9.72 -7.48 10.85
N GLY A 2 8.39 -7.52 10.81
CA GLY A 2 7.68 -7.78 9.55
C GLY A 2 7.41 -6.47 8.83
N ASP A 3 7.56 -6.45 7.51
CA ASP A 3 7.17 -5.30 6.69
C ASP A 3 5.67 -5.37 6.43
N TYR A 4 4.99 -4.23 6.43
CA TYR A 4 3.57 -4.16 6.13
C TYR A 4 3.30 -3.52 4.76
N LEU A 5 2.32 -4.10 4.07
CA LEU A 5 1.64 -3.51 2.93
C LEU A 5 0.23 -3.15 3.37
N ARG A 6 -0.06 -1.85 3.47
CA ARG A 6 -1.39 -1.38 3.87
C ARG A 6 -2.18 -0.89 2.67
N LEU A 7 -3.48 -1.12 2.72
CA LEU A 7 -4.47 -0.50 1.83
C LEU A 7 -5.44 0.28 2.70
N LEU A 8 -5.39 1.60 2.57
CA LEU A 8 -6.27 2.54 3.26
C LEU A 8 -7.46 2.82 2.34
N THR A 9 -8.67 2.53 2.81
CA THR A 9 -9.89 2.67 2.01
C THR A 9 -10.94 3.51 2.74
N ALA A 10 -11.68 4.32 1.97
CA ALA A 10 -12.88 5.01 2.43
C ALA A 10 -14.11 4.10 2.54
N SER A 11 -13.98 2.83 2.16
CA SER A 11 -15.06 1.83 2.25
C SER A 11 -14.99 1.06 3.56
N ASP A 12 -16.15 0.86 4.19
CA ASP A 12 -16.38 -0.05 5.31
C ASP A 12 -16.83 -1.44 4.84
N ARG A 13 -16.75 -1.71 3.53
CA ARG A 13 -17.19 -2.97 2.95
C ARG A 13 -16.30 -4.11 3.40
N GLU A 14 -16.92 -5.10 4.04
CA GLU A 14 -16.30 -6.40 4.30
C GLU A 14 -16.08 -7.17 3.01
N ILE A 15 -14.88 -7.74 2.86
CA ILE A 15 -14.51 -8.56 1.71
C ILE A 15 -14.69 -10.03 2.08
N PRO A 16 -15.58 -10.77 1.38
CA PRO A 16 -15.76 -12.19 1.67
C PRO A 16 -14.46 -12.96 1.45
N LEU A 17 -14.11 -13.87 2.37
CA LEU A 17 -12.93 -14.74 2.26
C LEU A 17 -12.86 -15.44 0.89
N ALA A 18 -14.00 -15.91 0.37
CA ALA A 18 -14.10 -16.55 -0.94
C ALA A 18 -13.63 -15.65 -2.11
N THR A 19 -13.63 -14.34 -1.96
CA THR A 19 -13.08 -13.40 -2.94
C THR A 19 -11.55 -13.47 -2.94
N LEU A 20 -10.94 -13.48 -1.75
CA LEU A 20 -9.48 -13.55 -1.61
C LEU A 20 -8.94 -14.95 -1.94
N GLN A 21 -9.68 -16.00 -1.59
CA GLN A 21 -9.37 -17.37 -1.99
C GLN A 21 -9.37 -17.56 -3.51
N ARG A 22 -10.29 -16.92 -4.23
CA ARG A 22 -10.30 -16.94 -5.70
C ARG A 22 -9.17 -16.13 -6.33
N ALA A 23 -8.68 -15.10 -5.62
CA ALA A 23 -7.57 -14.29 -6.09
C ALA A 23 -6.21 -14.97 -5.85
N ALA A 24 -6.12 -15.80 -4.82
CA ALA A 24 -4.97 -16.66 -4.56
C ALA A 24 -4.92 -17.78 -5.60
N ASN A 25 -4.39 -17.48 -6.79
CA ASN A 25 -4.13 -18.47 -7.82
C ASN A 25 -3.00 -19.44 -7.43
N ILE A 26 -2.18 -19.04 -6.45
CA ILE A 26 -1.06 -19.79 -5.92
C ILE A 26 -1.11 -19.70 -4.39
N GLY A 27 -1.03 -20.84 -3.72
CA GLY A 27 -1.20 -20.95 -2.27
C GLY A 27 -2.67 -20.96 -1.84
N ALA A 28 -2.89 -20.70 -0.55
CA ALA A 28 -4.19 -20.69 0.09
C ALA A 28 -4.36 -19.45 0.96
N VAL A 29 -5.62 -19.05 1.13
CA VAL A 29 -6.04 -18.02 2.10
C VAL A 29 -7.06 -18.64 3.03
N TRP A 30 -6.84 -18.53 4.33
CA TRP A 30 -7.73 -19.10 5.34
C TRP A 30 -7.88 -18.19 6.54
N SER A 31 -9.00 -18.34 7.25
CA SER A 31 -9.25 -17.66 8.52
C SER A 31 -8.40 -18.30 9.61
N VAL A 32 -7.83 -17.47 10.48
CA VAL A 32 -7.10 -17.92 11.65
C VAL A 32 -7.77 -17.35 12.89
N ASP A 33 -7.99 -18.18 13.89
CA ASP A 33 -8.44 -17.71 15.19
C ASP A 33 -7.27 -17.03 15.90
N HIS A 34 -7.37 -15.71 16.12
CA HIS A 34 -6.43 -15.00 16.98
C HIS A 34 -7.05 -14.79 18.36
N PRO A 35 -6.44 -15.29 19.45
CA PRO A 35 -6.95 -15.08 20.80
C PRO A 35 -7.07 -13.58 21.10
N GLY A 36 -8.29 -13.10 21.33
CA GLY A 36 -8.57 -11.69 21.65
C GLY A 36 -9.06 -10.83 20.48
N THR A 37 -9.05 -11.34 19.24
CA THR A 37 -9.53 -10.61 18.06
C THR A 37 -10.65 -11.41 17.38
N LEU A 38 -11.89 -10.94 17.48
CA LEU A 38 -13.02 -11.55 16.78
C LEU A 38 -12.94 -11.20 15.28
N GLY A 39 -12.72 -12.21 14.43
CA GLY A 39 -13.29 -12.27 13.08
C GLY A 39 -12.48 -11.82 11.86
N ASN A 40 -11.30 -11.20 11.99
CA ASN A 40 -10.69 -10.48 10.84
C ASN A 40 -9.23 -10.83 10.53
N TYR A 41 -8.74 -11.99 10.96
CA TYR A 41 -7.36 -12.40 10.70
C TYR A 41 -7.29 -13.50 9.64
N LEU A 42 -6.66 -13.20 8.52
CA LEU A 42 -6.43 -14.17 7.45
C LEU A 42 -4.94 -14.50 7.36
N ALA A 43 -4.63 -15.75 7.04
CA ALA A 43 -3.28 -16.17 6.69
C ALA A 43 -3.20 -16.50 5.19
N ILE A 44 -2.00 -16.29 4.64
CA ILE A 44 -1.61 -16.60 3.28
C ILE A 44 -0.41 -17.53 3.36
N GLY A 45 -0.44 -18.66 2.66
CA GLY A 45 0.65 -19.64 2.66
C GLY A 45 0.41 -20.76 1.66
N PRO A 46 1.28 -21.78 1.62
CA PRO A 46 1.14 -22.87 0.66
C PRO A 46 0.01 -23.85 1.03
N ASP A 47 -0.18 -24.12 2.32
CA ASP A 47 -1.17 -25.06 2.85
C ASP A 47 -1.74 -24.52 4.17
N PRO A 48 -3.08 -24.48 4.36
CA PRO A 48 -3.70 -24.08 5.62
C PRO A 48 -3.28 -24.92 6.85
N ASN A 49 -2.80 -26.15 6.63
CA ASN A 49 -2.35 -27.05 7.69
C ASN A 49 -0.88 -26.83 8.07
N ASP A 50 -0.13 -26.02 7.31
CA ASP A 50 1.27 -25.69 7.59
C ASP A 50 1.38 -24.31 8.24
N SER A 51 1.07 -24.26 9.54
CA SER A 51 1.10 -23.01 10.31
C SER A 51 2.51 -22.44 10.50
N GLN A 52 3.56 -23.21 10.18
CA GLN A 52 4.96 -22.76 10.29
C GLN A 52 5.43 -22.07 9.00
N ASN A 53 4.69 -22.21 7.90
CA ASN A 53 5.06 -21.68 6.59
C ASN A 53 4.04 -20.63 6.08
N VAL A 54 3.61 -19.75 6.97
CA VAL A 54 2.76 -18.61 6.61
C VAL A 54 3.62 -17.54 5.94
N TRP A 55 3.26 -17.16 4.71
CA TRP A 55 3.95 -16.11 3.94
C TRP A 55 3.55 -14.71 4.37
N ALA A 56 2.27 -14.53 4.69
CA ALA A 56 1.74 -13.25 5.12
C ALA A 56 0.43 -13.42 5.90
N THR A 57 0.06 -12.40 6.65
CA THR A 57 -1.26 -12.30 7.28
C THR A 57 -1.96 -11.00 6.88
N ILE A 58 -3.28 -11.02 6.90
CA ILE A 58 -4.13 -9.86 6.59
C ILE A 58 -4.98 -9.57 7.82
N GLU A 59 -4.97 -8.32 8.25
CA GLU A 59 -5.84 -7.79 9.29
C GLU A 59 -6.64 -6.61 8.74
N CYS A 60 -7.93 -6.54 9.08
CA CYS A 60 -8.78 -5.40 8.76
C CYS A 60 -9.00 -4.54 10.01
N ASN A 61 -8.36 -3.37 10.03
CA ASN A 61 -8.44 -2.40 11.12
C ASN A 61 -9.49 -1.34 10.78
N PRO A 62 -10.68 -1.36 11.40
CA PRO A 62 -11.66 -0.28 11.21
C PRO A 62 -11.13 1.03 11.77
N VAL A 63 -11.46 2.14 11.11
CA VAL A 63 -11.13 3.50 11.55
C VAL A 63 -12.34 4.11 12.22
N ALA A 64 -12.34 4.09 13.55
CA ALA A 64 -13.36 4.68 14.41
C ALA A 64 -12.71 5.20 15.70
N PRO A 65 -13.40 6.03 16.50
CA PRO A 65 -12.82 6.53 17.74
C PRO A 65 -12.34 5.38 18.65
N ASN A 66 -11.09 5.49 19.13
CA ASN A 66 -10.41 4.50 19.99
C ASN A 66 -10.14 3.14 19.32
N THR A 67 -9.95 3.09 18.00
CA THR A 67 -9.47 1.90 17.29
C THR A 67 -8.01 2.06 16.85
N LEU A 68 -7.30 0.93 16.69
CA LEU A 68 -5.94 0.90 16.14
C LEU A 68 -5.87 1.60 14.77
N GLY A 69 -6.88 1.43 13.92
CA GLY A 69 -6.93 2.08 12.62
C GLY A 69 -6.98 3.61 12.72
N ALA A 70 -7.65 4.17 13.73
CA ALA A 70 -7.66 5.63 13.95
C ALA A 70 -6.32 6.16 14.47
N GLU A 71 -5.63 5.39 15.32
CA GLU A 71 -4.28 5.71 15.76
C GLU A 71 -3.30 5.69 14.57
N GLU A 72 -3.34 4.66 13.72
CA GLU A 72 -2.51 4.56 12.51
C GLU A 72 -2.76 5.74 11.54
N VAL A 73 -4.02 6.13 11.30
CA VAL A 73 -4.34 7.29 10.44
C VAL A 73 -3.76 8.58 11.01
N ALA A 74 -3.90 8.80 12.32
CA ALA A 74 -3.36 10.01 12.97
C ALA A 74 -1.84 10.08 12.85
N GLU A 75 -1.14 8.96 13.10
CA GLU A 75 0.32 8.88 12.92
C GLU A 75 0.74 9.18 11.48
N TYR A 76 -0.04 8.71 10.49
CA TYR A 76 0.25 9.03 9.10
C TYR A 76 0.11 10.51 8.80
N ILE A 77 -0.98 11.15 9.23
CA ILE A 77 -1.20 12.59 9.04
C ILE A 77 -0.04 13.38 9.65
N ASP A 78 0.34 13.08 10.90
CA ASP A 78 1.44 13.75 11.60
C ASP A 78 2.79 13.57 10.88
N SER A 79 2.96 12.45 10.17
CA SER A 79 4.19 12.16 9.43
C SER A 79 4.25 12.78 8.04
N LEU A 80 3.13 13.23 7.44
CA LEU A 80 3.12 13.64 6.02
C LEU A 80 4.07 14.81 5.71
N ASP A 81 4.23 15.74 6.65
CA ASP A 81 5.11 16.92 6.50
C ASP A 81 6.61 16.58 6.45
N SER A 82 6.98 15.33 6.74
CA SER A 82 8.36 14.86 6.67
C SER A 82 8.85 14.50 5.26
N GLY A 83 7.96 14.51 4.26
CA GLY A 83 8.32 14.11 2.90
C GLY A 83 7.29 14.44 1.82
N GLY A 84 7.56 13.91 0.63
CA GLY A 84 6.70 13.99 -0.55
C GLY A 84 6.42 15.39 -1.13
N PRO A 85 5.80 15.44 -2.32
CA PRO A 85 5.34 16.68 -2.95
C PRO A 85 4.29 17.41 -2.09
N PRO A 86 4.33 18.75 -1.96
CA PRO A 86 3.34 19.51 -1.18
C PRO A 86 1.89 19.29 -1.60
N ALA A 87 1.63 19.14 -2.91
CA ALA A 87 0.29 18.86 -3.42
C ALA A 87 -0.21 17.46 -3.02
N ALA A 88 0.69 16.47 -3.01
CA ALA A 88 0.36 15.12 -2.55
C ALA A 88 0.15 15.06 -1.03
N VAL A 89 0.90 15.84 -0.24
CA VAL A 89 0.69 15.96 1.21
C VAL A 89 -0.70 16.46 1.52
N ARG A 90 -1.14 17.57 0.89
CA ARG A 90 -2.49 18.11 1.07
C ARG A 90 -3.55 17.08 0.69
N TRP A 91 -3.44 16.51 -0.50
CA TRP A 91 -4.39 15.51 -0.98
C TRP A 91 -4.44 14.28 -0.08
N LEU A 92 -3.29 13.79 0.42
CA LEU A 92 -3.23 12.66 1.34
C LEU A 92 -3.87 12.98 2.68
N SER A 93 -3.66 14.18 3.22
CA SER A 93 -4.31 14.61 4.46
C SER A 93 -5.84 14.57 4.31
N ASP A 94 -6.37 15.15 3.23
CA ASP A 94 -7.81 15.12 2.93
C ASP A 94 -8.32 13.68 2.73
N TYR A 95 -7.55 12.85 2.01
CA TYR A 95 -7.90 11.44 1.78
C TYR A 95 -7.94 10.64 3.09
N LEU A 96 -6.94 10.81 3.95
CA LEU A 96 -6.80 10.09 5.21
C LEU A 96 -7.98 10.33 6.15
N GLU A 97 -8.57 11.53 6.14
CA GLU A 97 -9.80 11.83 6.89
C GLU A 97 -11.03 11.03 6.42
N THR A 98 -11.01 10.55 5.16
CA THR A 98 -12.09 9.74 4.60
C THR A 98 -11.96 8.25 4.88
N VAL A 99 -10.80 7.81 5.38
CA VAL A 99 -10.50 6.38 5.58
C VAL A 99 -11.45 5.79 6.63
N ARG A 100 -12.00 4.62 6.30
CA ARG A 100 -12.92 3.84 7.13
C ARG A 100 -12.32 2.50 7.55
N ALA A 101 -11.37 1.96 6.79
CA ALA A 101 -10.68 0.74 7.13
C ALA A 101 -9.25 0.74 6.56
N ILE A 102 -8.35 0.05 7.26
CA ILE A 102 -7.00 -0.27 6.81
C ILE A 102 -6.90 -1.79 6.71
N TYR A 103 -6.62 -2.30 5.51
CA TYR A 103 -6.22 -3.68 5.32
C TYR A 103 -4.70 -3.77 5.43
N ALA A 104 -4.19 -4.32 6.53
CA ALA A 104 -2.78 -4.48 6.80
C ALA A 104 -2.32 -5.89 6.42
N ILE A 105 -1.50 -6.00 5.37
CA ILE A 105 -0.85 -7.25 4.96
C ILE A 105 0.55 -7.28 5.56
N ARG A 106 0.75 -8.09 6.60
CA ARG A 106 2.06 -8.32 7.19
C ARG A 106 2.78 -9.41 6.42
N VAL A 107 3.96 -9.13 5.87
CA VAL A 107 4.77 -10.14 5.18
C VAL A 107 5.79 -10.79 6.13
N TYR A 108 6.10 -12.07 5.88
CA TYR A 108 7.11 -12.83 6.62
C TYR A 108 8.26 -13.23 5.67
N PRO A 109 9.35 -12.43 5.62
CA PRO A 109 10.41 -12.62 4.64
C PRO A 109 11.10 -13.98 4.67
N GLU A 110 11.26 -14.58 5.85
CA GLU A 110 11.93 -15.87 6.00
C GLU A 110 11.13 -17.01 5.31
N PRO A 111 9.85 -17.27 5.66
CA PRO A 111 9.00 -18.20 4.89
C PRO A 111 8.94 -17.89 3.39
N MET A 112 8.82 -16.61 3.01
CA MET A 112 8.75 -16.20 1.61
C MET A 112 10.04 -16.48 0.82
N SER A 113 11.21 -16.42 1.46
CA SER A 113 12.50 -16.63 0.80
C SER A 113 12.64 -18.04 0.19
N HIS A 114 11.86 -18.99 0.70
CA HIS A 114 11.83 -20.37 0.22
C HIS A 114 10.79 -20.61 -0.88
N SER A 115 9.98 -19.61 -1.24
CA SER A 115 8.88 -19.75 -2.19
C SER A 115 8.69 -18.48 -3.03
N PRO A 116 9.23 -18.42 -4.26
CA PRO A 116 8.99 -17.30 -5.18
C PRO A 116 7.50 -17.03 -5.45
N ALA A 117 6.69 -18.09 -5.38
CA ALA A 117 5.23 -18.06 -5.45
C ALA A 117 4.57 -17.15 -4.40
N ALA A 118 5.22 -16.93 -3.25
CA ALA A 118 4.66 -16.14 -2.17
C ALA A 118 4.43 -14.68 -2.57
N ILE A 119 5.37 -14.09 -3.33
CA ILE A 119 5.26 -12.71 -3.80
C ILE A 119 4.07 -12.56 -4.74
N GLU A 120 3.92 -13.49 -5.68
CA GLU A 120 2.80 -13.48 -6.64
C GLU A 120 1.45 -13.60 -5.91
N ALA A 121 1.35 -14.51 -4.95
CA ALA A 121 0.14 -14.69 -4.14
C ALA A 121 -0.25 -13.42 -3.37
N ILE A 122 0.72 -12.79 -2.70
CA ILE A 122 0.51 -11.56 -1.93
C ILE A 122 0.09 -10.40 -2.84
N LEU A 123 0.74 -10.23 -3.99
CA LEU A 123 0.39 -9.18 -4.96
C LEU A 123 -1.00 -9.41 -5.57
N ALA A 124 -1.37 -10.66 -5.87
CA ALA A 124 -2.70 -10.99 -6.37
C ALA A 124 -3.80 -10.67 -5.33
N ILE A 125 -3.56 -11.01 -4.06
CA ILE A 125 -4.47 -10.69 -2.96
C ILE A 125 -4.59 -9.18 -2.74
N ARG A 126 -3.47 -8.45 -2.73
CA ARG A 126 -3.46 -6.97 -2.65
C ARG A 126 -4.27 -6.35 -3.79
N THR A 127 -4.12 -6.88 -5.01
CA THR A 127 -4.87 -6.43 -6.19
C THR A 127 -6.36 -6.70 -6.03
N ALA A 128 -6.73 -7.86 -5.50
CA ALA A 128 -8.14 -8.20 -5.25
C ALA A 128 -8.76 -7.32 -4.16
N LEU A 129 -8.03 -7.04 -3.07
CA LEU A 129 -8.46 -6.08 -2.04
C LEU A 129 -8.72 -4.72 -2.66
N ARG A 130 -7.73 -4.15 -3.37
CA ARG A 130 -7.87 -2.85 -4.04
C ARG A 130 -9.02 -2.83 -5.05
N THR A 131 -9.21 -3.90 -5.81
CA THR A 131 -10.34 -3.99 -6.76
C THR A 131 -11.69 -4.00 -6.04
N ALA A 132 -11.77 -4.61 -4.86
CA ALA A 132 -13.02 -4.74 -4.11
C ALA A 132 -13.44 -3.47 -3.36
N VAL A 133 -12.46 -2.72 -2.81
CA VAL A 133 -12.71 -1.57 -1.92
C VAL A 133 -12.03 -0.28 -2.35
N GLY A 134 -11.30 -0.27 -3.46
CA GLY A 134 -10.47 0.86 -3.86
C GLY A 134 -9.35 1.14 -2.86
N GLY A 135 -8.78 2.33 -2.96
CA GLY A 135 -7.97 2.89 -1.89
C GLY A 135 -6.51 3.17 -2.23
N VAL A 136 -5.87 3.83 -1.27
CA VAL A 136 -4.47 4.27 -1.31
C VAL A 136 -3.60 3.20 -0.63
N GLY A 137 -2.51 2.80 -1.30
CA GLY A 137 -1.54 1.89 -0.70
C GLY A 137 -0.49 2.63 0.11
N GLN A 138 -0.09 2.10 1.26
CA GLN A 138 1.09 2.52 2.01
C GLN A 138 2.01 1.32 2.21
N TRP A 139 3.28 1.47 1.88
CA TRP A 139 4.30 0.44 2.08
C TRP A 139 5.40 0.97 2.99
N ASP A 140 5.73 0.17 4.00
CA ASP A 140 6.80 0.51 4.94
C ASP A 140 8.12 0.78 4.19
N GLY A 141 8.75 1.91 4.51
CA GLY A 141 9.99 2.35 3.86
C GLY A 141 9.85 2.87 2.43
N GLN A 142 8.70 2.73 1.76
CA GLN A 142 8.51 3.26 0.40
C GLN A 142 7.62 4.51 0.36
N GLY A 143 6.51 4.53 1.10
CA GLY A 143 5.58 5.66 1.15
C GLY A 143 4.18 5.32 0.63
N PHE A 144 3.48 6.32 0.08
CA PHE A 144 2.07 6.22 -0.33
C PHE A 144 1.91 6.19 -1.85
N THR A 145 0.88 5.48 -2.29
CA THR A 145 0.43 5.40 -3.68
C THR A 145 -0.95 6.01 -3.86
N ASN A 146 -1.28 6.55 -5.03
CA ASN A 146 -2.66 6.90 -5.35
C ASN A 146 -3.52 5.65 -5.65
N GLU A 147 -4.79 5.87 -5.99
CA GLU A 147 -5.72 4.77 -6.33
C GLU A 147 -5.28 3.95 -7.55
N ASP A 148 -4.47 4.52 -8.46
CA ASP A 148 -3.92 3.85 -9.66
C ASP A 148 -2.60 3.08 -9.42
N ASP A 149 -2.18 2.99 -8.15
CA ASP A 149 -0.97 2.28 -7.71
C ASP A 149 0.31 2.94 -8.27
N ARG A 150 0.36 4.27 -8.20
CA ARG A 150 1.54 5.08 -8.51
C ARG A 150 2.03 5.76 -7.25
N LEU A 151 3.34 5.76 -7.02
CA LEU A 151 3.95 6.45 -5.87
C LEU A 151 3.66 7.96 -5.95
N ILE A 152 3.08 8.52 -4.89
CA ILE A 152 2.75 9.95 -4.80
C ILE A 152 3.43 10.65 -3.63
N TRP A 153 3.91 9.89 -2.64
CA TRP A 153 4.61 10.43 -1.49
C TRP A 153 5.65 9.42 -1.01
N CYS A 154 6.83 9.89 -0.61
CA CYS A 154 7.85 9.07 0.03
C CYS A 154 8.69 9.91 0.98
N HIS A 155 9.22 9.27 2.01
CA HIS A 155 10.16 9.90 2.93
C HIS A 155 11.58 9.89 2.33
N PRO A 156 12.28 11.02 2.22
CA PRO A 156 13.58 11.08 1.54
C PRO A 156 14.69 10.27 2.23
N SER A 157 14.59 10.03 3.54
CA SER A 157 15.58 9.26 4.31
C SER A 157 15.44 7.73 4.20
N THR A 158 14.38 7.20 3.59
CA THR A 158 14.21 5.74 3.51
C THR A 158 15.08 5.11 2.43
N HIS A 159 15.82 5.93 1.67
CA HIS A 159 16.75 5.53 0.60
C HIS A 159 16.22 4.39 -0.29
N PRO A 160 14.98 4.48 -0.80
CA PRO A 160 14.45 3.42 -1.62
C PRO A 160 15.24 3.35 -2.93
N LYS A 161 15.30 2.16 -3.53
CA LYS A 161 16.06 1.90 -4.77
C LYS A 161 15.14 1.30 -5.82
N GLY A 162 15.51 1.50 -7.09
CA GLY A 162 14.77 0.96 -8.22
C GLY A 162 13.97 2.03 -8.95
N SER A 163 13.39 1.62 -10.08
CA SER A 163 12.48 2.45 -10.87
C SER A 163 11.05 2.13 -10.46
N VAL A 164 10.25 3.16 -10.24
CA VAL A 164 8.84 3.05 -9.86
C VAL A 164 7.99 3.97 -10.72
N ARG A 165 6.75 3.53 -10.97
CA ARG A 165 5.72 4.41 -11.52
C ARG A 165 5.28 5.38 -10.42
N ALA A 166 5.44 6.66 -10.68
CA ALA A 166 5.05 7.73 -9.78
C ALA A 166 3.97 8.61 -10.43
N ALA A 167 3.36 9.48 -9.64
CA ALA A 167 2.51 10.55 -10.15
C ALA A 167 2.66 11.82 -9.32
N LEU A 168 2.46 12.96 -9.98
CA LEU A 168 2.40 14.28 -9.34
C LEU A 168 1.01 14.87 -9.57
N LEU A 169 0.43 15.47 -8.54
CA LEU A 169 -0.89 16.09 -8.63
C LEU A 169 -0.77 17.46 -9.31
N ASP A 170 -1.52 17.67 -10.38
CA ASP A 170 -1.75 19.01 -10.93
C ASP A 170 -2.94 19.64 -10.23
N GLU A 171 -2.69 20.53 -9.27
CA GLU A 171 -3.73 21.19 -8.48
C GLU A 171 -4.66 22.08 -9.33
N SER A 172 -4.26 22.47 -10.55
CA SER A 172 -5.12 23.27 -11.43
C SER A 172 -6.22 22.46 -12.11
N THR A 173 -6.00 21.16 -12.30
CA THR A 173 -6.93 20.24 -12.96
C THR A 173 -7.50 19.19 -12.00
N GLY A 174 -6.82 18.94 -10.87
CA GLY A 174 -7.10 17.83 -9.97
C GLY A 174 -6.63 16.47 -10.50
N GLU A 175 -5.80 16.44 -11.56
CA GLU A 175 -5.38 15.22 -12.22
C GLU A 175 -3.98 14.75 -11.78
N TRP A 176 -3.81 13.42 -11.67
CA TRP A 176 -2.52 12.79 -11.44
C TRP A 176 -1.71 12.65 -12.73
N ILE A 177 -0.62 13.38 -12.85
CA ILE A 177 0.30 13.30 -13.99
C ILE A 177 1.27 12.13 -13.78
N PRO A 178 1.25 11.05 -14.61
CA PRO A 178 2.21 9.96 -14.51
C PRO A 178 3.64 10.41 -14.77
N CYS A 179 4.58 9.83 -14.04
CA CYS A 179 6.00 9.89 -14.33
C CYS A 179 6.72 8.59 -13.93
N GLU A 180 7.90 8.38 -14.50
CA GLU A 180 8.81 7.33 -14.06
C GLU A 180 9.86 7.95 -13.14
N LEU A 181 10.05 7.33 -11.97
CA LEU A 181 10.98 7.82 -10.95
C LEU A 181 12.02 6.76 -10.65
N ASN A 182 13.30 7.10 -10.86
CA ASN A 182 14.40 6.28 -10.35
C ASN A 182 14.78 6.75 -8.94
N LEU A 183 14.38 5.97 -7.94
CA LEU A 183 14.64 6.27 -6.52
C LEU A 183 16.14 6.23 -6.17
N GLY A 184 16.94 5.54 -6.98
CA GLY A 184 18.40 5.54 -6.87
C GLY A 184 19.07 6.80 -7.43
N HIS A 185 18.32 7.72 -8.06
CA HIS A 185 18.85 8.97 -8.62
C HIS A 185 18.50 10.16 -7.70
N PRO A 186 19.44 10.68 -6.89
CA PRO A 186 19.14 11.68 -5.86
C PRO A 186 18.45 12.95 -6.39
N GLU A 187 18.83 13.40 -7.59
CA GLU A 187 18.21 14.59 -8.20
C GLU A 187 16.74 14.36 -8.59
N GLN A 188 16.39 13.17 -9.10
CA GLN A 188 15.01 12.85 -9.45
C GLN A 188 14.15 12.70 -8.20
N LEU A 189 14.67 12.03 -7.16
CA LEU A 189 14.00 11.92 -5.87
C LEU A 189 13.76 13.31 -5.25
N SER A 190 14.78 14.16 -5.29
CA SER A 190 14.67 15.53 -4.76
C SER A 190 13.66 16.38 -5.55
N ALA A 191 13.64 16.26 -6.88
CA ALA A 191 12.65 16.93 -7.73
C ALA A 191 11.23 16.43 -7.44
N PHE A 192 11.05 15.12 -7.30
CA PHE A 192 9.79 14.51 -6.93
C PHE A 192 9.28 15.03 -5.58
N VAL A 193 10.12 15.02 -4.54
CA VAL A 193 9.76 15.55 -3.20
C VAL A 193 9.41 17.04 -3.26
N ARG A 194 9.99 17.83 -4.17
CA ARG A 194 9.59 19.23 -4.37
C ARG A 194 8.33 19.41 -5.23
N GLY A 195 7.79 18.36 -5.83
CA GLY A 195 6.68 18.43 -6.78
C GLY A 195 7.06 18.95 -8.17
N GLU A 196 8.35 18.91 -8.52
CA GLU A 196 8.86 19.38 -9.81
C GLU A 196 8.72 18.29 -10.88
N VAL A 197 7.76 18.47 -11.80
CA VAL A 197 7.59 17.55 -12.94
C VAL A 197 8.80 17.68 -13.88
N HIS A 198 9.66 16.66 -13.91
CA HIS A 198 10.50 16.46 -15.08
C HIS A 198 9.59 15.99 -16.20
N ARG A 199 9.08 16.93 -17.02
CA ARG A 199 8.44 16.57 -18.28
C ARG A 199 9.49 15.84 -19.09
N SER A 200 9.44 14.51 -19.11
CA SER A 200 10.11 13.73 -20.14
C SER A 200 9.72 14.40 -21.46
N ALA A 201 10.72 14.90 -22.19
CA ALA A 201 10.49 15.57 -23.45
C ALA A 201 9.55 14.68 -24.25
N ARG A 202 8.33 15.17 -24.53
CA ARG A 202 7.40 14.47 -25.41
C ARG A 202 8.21 14.06 -26.64
N HIS A 203 8.24 12.76 -26.94
CA HIS A 203 8.63 12.30 -28.26
C HIS A 203 7.73 13.04 -29.25
N ARG A 204 8.27 14.11 -29.84
CA ARG A 204 7.72 14.72 -31.04
C ARG A 204 8.07 13.75 -32.16
N ASP A 205 7.23 12.75 -32.35
CA ASP A 205 7.22 12.06 -33.62
C ASP A 205 6.35 12.90 -34.55
N ALA A 206 7.09 13.53 -35.47
CA ALA A 206 6.61 14.17 -36.68
C ALA A 206 6.09 13.14 -37.69
#